data_AF-A0A1G1HDY2-F1
#
_entry.id   AF-A0A1G1HDY2-F1
#
_cell.length_a   1.000
_cell.length_b   1.000
_cell.length_c   1.000
_cell.angle_alpha   90.00
_cell.angle_beta   90.00
_cell.angle_gamma   90.00
#
_symmetry.space_group_name_H-M   'P 1'
#
loop_
_entity.id
_entity.type
_entity.pdbx_description
1 polymer ?
#
loop_
_entity_poly.entity_id
_entity_poly.type
_entity_poly.pdbx_seq_one_letter_code
_entity_poly.pdbx_strand_id
1 'polypeptide(L)'
;MATILDIGHLAPNQMFYGVFLPFIIILVIFFSVLQMTRIFRDRKINLILSLAITLLVSATPAFNILSTTLARYAGYTALIAFFLVFIFGIITWGIRRGVEYGRGTLVEVERMRKEVRKLQDRLHREGNPDRRMALAREINEKKRILEELSTYT
;
A
#
# COMPACT_ATOMS: atom_id res chain seq x y z
N MET A 1 21.16 -21.52 31.34
CA MET A 1 21.95 -21.51 30.09
C MET A 1 21.30 -22.50 29.15
N ALA A 2 20.62 -22.03 28.10
CA ALA A 2 20.21 -22.90 26.99
C ALA A 2 21.30 -22.78 25.92
N THR A 3 21.99 -23.88 25.63
CA THR A 3 22.99 -23.96 24.56
C THR A 3 22.29 -24.11 23.21
N ILE A 4 22.99 -23.77 22.12
CA ILE A 4 22.53 -23.92 20.72
C ILE A 4 22.10 -25.38 20.40
N LEU A 5 22.48 -26.35 21.24
CA LEU A 5 22.06 -27.76 21.12
C LEU A 5 20.65 -28.07 21.66
N ASP A 6 20.01 -27.18 22.42
CA ASP A 6 18.67 -27.42 23.00
C ASP A 6 17.53 -27.04 22.04
N ILE A 7 17.89 -26.57 20.84
CA ILE A 7 16.95 -26.11 19.83
C ILE A 7 16.01 -27.26 19.43
N GLY A 8 16.47 -28.51 19.35
CA GLY A 8 15.65 -29.65 18.92
C GLY A 8 14.46 -30.03 19.82
N HIS A 9 14.41 -29.56 21.07
CA HIS A 9 13.35 -29.92 22.04
C HIS A 9 12.39 -28.77 22.38
N LEU A 10 12.63 -27.58 21.84
CA LEU A 10 11.76 -26.43 22.05
C LEU A 10 10.48 -26.57 21.22
N ALA A 11 9.34 -26.31 21.86
CA ALA A 11 8.07 -26.26 21.16
C ALA A 11 8.13 -25.20 20.02
N PRO A 12 7.45 -25.39 18.88
CA PRO A 12 7.58 -24.49 17.72
C PRO A 12 7.30 -23.02 18.03
N ASN A 13 6.38 -22.76 18.98
CA ASN A 13 6.10 -21.43 19.49
C ASN A 13 7.30 -20.81 20.24
N GLN A 14 8.02 -21.59 21.04
CA GLN A 14 9.20 -21.15 21.78
C GLN A 14 10.36 -20.82 20.84
N MET A 15 10.56 -21.61 19.77
CA MET A 15 11.54 -21.26 18.73
C MET A 15 11.17 -19.96 18.01
N PHE A 16 9.89 -19.80 17.66
CA PHE A 16 9.44 -18.66 16.88
C PHE A 16 9.59 -17.35 17.69
N TYR A 17 9.06 -17.30 18.91
CA TYR A 17 9.15 -16.11 19.76
C TYR A 17 10.52 -15.92 20.41
N GLY A 18 11.26 -17.01 20.66
CA GLY A 18 12.56 -16.97 21.32
C GLY A 18 13.73 -16.67 20.39
N VAL A 19 13.64 -17.01 19.10
CA VAL A 19 14.77 -16.87 18.17
C VAL A 19 14.37 -16.14 16.90
N PHE A 20 13.37 -16.63 16.17
CA PHE A 20 13.04 -16.08 14.84
C PHE A 20 12.51 -14.65 14.88
N LEU A 21 11.53 -14.37 15.74
CA LEU A 21 10.89 -13.07 15.84
C LEU A 21 11.88 -11.96 16.27
N PRO A 22 12.66 -12.09 17.36
CA PRO A 22 13.66 -11.09 17.73
C PRO A 22 14.74 -10.93 16.65
N PHE A 23 15.15 -12.02 15.99
CA PHE A 23 16.09 -11.97 14.87
C PHE A 23 15.57 -11.13 13.70
N ILE A 24 14.33 -11.39 13.26
CA ILE A 24 13.71 -10.63 12.16
C ILE A 24 13.56 -9.15 12.54
N ILE A 25 13.16 -8.86 13.78
CA ILE A 25 12.99 -7.46 14.22
C ILE A 25 14.31 -6.71 14.19
N ILE A 26 15.37 -7.29 14.77
CA ILE A 26 16.70 -6.69 14.77
C ILE A 26 17.20 -6.50 13.34
N LEU A 27 17.02 -7.52 12.49
CA LEU A 27 17.37 -7.46 11.06
C LEU A 27 16.67 -6.29 10.36
N VAL A 28 15.36 -6.17 10.53
CA VAL A 28 14.56 -5.10 9.91
C VAL A 28 15.00 -3.73 10.42
N ILE A 29 15.26 -3.58 11.72
CA ILE A 29 15.75 -2.31 12.28
C ILE A 29 17.08 -1.91 11.65
N PHE A 30 18.08 -2.79 11.67
CA PHE A 30 19.39 -2.48 11.08
C PHE A 30 19.31 -2.24 9.58
N PHE A 31 18.52 -3.05 8.88
CA PHE A 31 18.30 -2.88 7.44
C PHE A 31 17.66 -1.53 7.12
N SER A 32 16.61 -1.15 7.84
CA SER A 32 15.93 0.13 7.67
C SER A 32 16.84 1.31 7.99
N VAL A 33 17.64 1.23 9.06
CA VAL A 33 18.62 2.28 9.42
C VAL A 33 19.70 2.42 8.33
N LEU A 34 20.25 1.31 7.83
CA LEU A 34 21.24 1.33 6.73
C LEU A 34 20.64 1.88 5.43
N GLN A 35 19.37 1.53 5.14
CA GLN A 35 18.68 2.05 3.97
C GLN A 35 18.38 3.56 4.10
N MET A 36 18.03 4.03 5.29
CA MET A 36 17.68 5.43 5.56
C MET A 36 18.92 6.34 5.54
N THR A 37 20.04 5.86 6.08
CA THR A 37 21.32 6.59 6.07
C THR A 37 21.96 6.65 4.68
N ARG A 38 21.43 5.91 3.69
CA ARG A 38 21.91 5.84 2.30
C ARG A 38 23.42 5.59 2.16
N ILE A 39 24.05 5.00 3.18
CA ILE A 39 25.50 4.73 3.20
C ILE A 39 25.88 3.84 2.01
N PHE A 40 25.06 2.83 1.72
CA PHE A 40 25.15 2.05 0.49
C PHE A 40 23.89 2.26 -0.35
N ARG A 41 24.06 2.68 -1.60
CA ARG A 41 22.96 2.80 -2.58
C ARG A 41 22.36 1.43 -2.93
N ASP A 42 23.17 0.37 -2.86
CA ASP A 42 22.72 -0.99 -3.17
C ASP A 42 21.99 -1.64 -2.00
N ARG A 43 20.71 -1.91 -2.22
CA ARG A 43 19.82 -2.57 -1.25
C ARG A 43 20.32 -3.95 -0.83
N LYS A 44 20.98 -4.67 -1.75
CA LYS A 44 21.55 -6.01 -1.48
C LYS A 44 22.70 -5.95 -0.47
N ILE A 45 23.56 -4.93 -0.57
CA ILE A 45 24.68 -4.74 0.36
C ILE A 45 24.15 -4.42 1.76
N ASN A 46 23.16 -3.53 1.85
CA ASN A 46 22.49 -3.23 3.12
C ASN A 46 21.87 -4.48 3.76
N LEU A 47 21.26 -5.35 2.96
CA LEU A 47 20.68 -6.59 3.44
C LEU A 47 21.76 -7.52 4.01
N ILE A 48 22.82 -7.78 3.26
CA ILE A 48 23.93 -8.65 3.69
C ILE A 48 24.58 -8.09 4.97
N LEU A 49 24.82 -6.78 5.02
CA LEU A 49 25.44 -6.15 6.18
C LEU A 49 24.52 -6.19 7.40
N SER A 50 23.22 -5.90 7.23
CA SER A 50 22.24 -6.03 8.31
C SER A 50 22.13 -7.47 8.81
N LEU A 51 22.22 -8.46 7.92
CA LEU A 51 22.21 -9.87 8.28
C LEU A 51 23.44 -10.23 9.11
N ALA A 52 24.63 -9.81 8.67
CA ALA A 52 25.89 -10.04 9.39
C ALA A 52 25.87 -9.41 10.78
N ILE A 53 25.40 -8.16 10.90
CA ILE A 53 25.26 -7.45 12.18
C ILE A 53 24.24 -8.15 13.07
N THR A 54 23.10 -8.59 12.52
CA THR A 54 22.06 -9.29 13.29
C THR A 54 22.57 -10.63 13.82
N LEU A 55 23.34 -11.37 13.01
CA LEU A 55 24.04 -12.59 13.43
C LEU A 55 25.01 -12.30 14.59
N LEU A 56 25.82 -11.25 14.49
CA LEU A 56 26.73 -10.85 15.56
C LEU A 56 25.96 -10.46 16.84
N VAL A 57 24.89 -9.68 16.70
CA VAL A 57 24.04 -9.27 17.83
C VAL A 57 23.35 -10.48 18.47
N SER A 58 23.02 -11.52 17.71
CA SER A 58 22.37 -12.73 18.23
C SER A 58 23.19 -13.47 19.28
N ALA A 59 24.52 -13.32 19.26
CA ALA A 59 25.43 -13.86 20.28
C ALA A 59 25.56 -12.97 21.53
N THR A 60 24.94 -11.79 21.56
CA THR A 60 25.08 -10.82 22.67
C THR A 60 23.95 -10.95 23.71
N PRO A 61 24.18 -10.50 24.95
CA PRO A 61 23.14 -10.46 25.98
C PRO A 61 21.92 -9.61 25.58
N ALA A 62 22.11 -8.60 24.72
CA ALA A 62 21.04 -7.74 24.23
C ALA A 62 19.97 -8.54 23.47
N PHE A 63 20.38 -9.53 22.68
CA PHE A 63 19.45 -10.41 21.98
C PHE A 63 18.60 -11.24 22.95
N ASN A 64 19.20 -11.78 24.01
CA ASN A 64 18.50 -12.55 25.03
C ASN A 64 17.46 -11.71 25.80
N ILE A 65 17.79 -10.45 26.10
CA ILE A 65 16.85 -9.52 26.74
C ILE A 65 15.67 -9.22 25.81
N LEU A 66 15.94 -9.00 24.53
CA LEU A 66 14.90 -8.76 23.53
C LEU A 66 14.00 -9.98 23.39
N SER A 67 14.59 -11.16 23.21
CA SER A 67 13.89 -12.44 23.09
C SER A 67 12.97 -12.74 24.27
N THR A 68 13.49 -12.61 25.51
CA THR A 68 12.71 -12.84 26.73
C THR A 68 11.57 -11.84 26.90
N THR A 69 11.80 -10.57 26.54
CA THR A 69 10.76 -9.53 26.56
C THR A 69 9.67 -9.81 25.54
N LEU A 70 10.04 -10.18 24.31
CA LEU A 70 9.08 -10.52 23.27
C LEU A 70 8.29 -11.79 23.59
N ALA A 71 8.92 -12.82 24.12
CA ALA A 71 8.22 -14.02 24.57
C ALA A 71 7.21 -13.70 25.69
N ARG A 72 7.57 -12.81 26.62
CA ARG A 72 6.68 -12.38 27.73
C ARG A 72 5.46 -11.60 27.23
N TYR A 73 5.61 -10.82 26.16
CA TYR A 73 4.54 -10.00 25.59
C TYR A 73 4.00 -10.53 24.25
N ALA A 74 4.24 -11.82 23.94
CA ALA A 74 3.92 -12.43 22.65
C ALA A 74 2.47 -12.16 22.18
N GLY A 75 1.50 -12.28 23.10
CA GLY A 75 0.09 -12.00 22.83
C GLY A 75 -0.18 -10.54 22.45
N TYR A 76 0.45 -9.59 23.13
CA TYR A 76 0.33 -8.16 22.80
C TYR A 76 1.03 -7.82 21.48
N THR A 77 2.20 -8.40 21.22
CA THR A 77 2.91 -8.19 19.95
C THR A 77 2.12 -8.69 18.76
N ALA A 78 1.38 -9.80 18.89
CA ALA A 78 0.51 -10.31 17.84
C ALA A 78 -0.68 -9.36 17.57
N LEU A 79 -1.30 -8.82 18.63
CA LEU A 79 -2.37 -7.83 18.49
C LEU A 79 -1.88 -6.54 17.84
N ILE A 80 -0.70 -6.04 18.24
CA ILE A 80 -0.10 -4.85 17.64
C ILE A 80 0.23 -5.08 16.16
N ALA A 81 0.84 -6.23 15.84
CA ALA A 81 1.14 -6.58 14.46
C ALA A 81 -0.13 -6.67 13.60
N PHE A 82 -1.19 -7.30 14.12
CA PHE A 82 -2.49 -7.35 13.46
C PHE A 82 -3.04 -5.95 13.22
N PHE A 83 -3.02 -5.08 14.23
CA PHE A 83 -3.53 -3.72 14.13
C PHE A 83 -2.75 -2.89 13.09
N LEU A 84 -1.43 -3.01 13.06
CA LEU A 84 -0.59 -2.34 12.06
C LEU A 84 -0.92 -2.84 10.64
N VAL A 85 -0.95 -4.16 10.44
CA VAL A 85 -1.29 -4.74 9.12
C VAL A 85 -2.70 -4.35 8.70
N PHE A 86 -3.64 -4.33 9.63
CA PHE A 86 -5.03 -3.94 9.37
C PHE A 86 -5.14 -2.47 8.95
N ILE A 87 -4.52 -1.55 9.69
CA ILE A 87 -4.51 -0.12 9.35
C ILE A 87 -3.84 0.10 7.99
N PHE A 88 -2.65 -0.43 7.77
CA PHE A 88 -1.95 -0.29 6.49
C PHE A 88 -2.74 -0.92 5.34
N GLY A 89 -3.39 -2.06 5.59
CA GLY A 89 -4.27 -2.74 4.64
C GLY A 89 -5.46 -1.87 4.24
N ILE A 90 -6.17 -1.29 5.21
CA ILE A 90 -7.31 -0.40 4.96
C ILE A 90 -6.87 0.85 4.20
N ILE A 91 -5.77 1.49 4.64
CA ILE A 91 -5.27 2.73 3.99
C ILE A 91 -4.89 2.44 2.54
N THR A 92 -4.11 1.39 2.30
CA THR A 92 -3.67 1.04 0.94
C THR A 92 -4.83 0.62 0.04
N TRP A 93 -5.80 -0.12 0.58
CA TRP A 93 -7.03 -0.47 -0.14
C TRP A 93 -7.89 0.74 -0.45
N GLY A 94 -8.08 1.65 0.50
CA GLY A 94 -8.82 2.90 0.33
C GLY A 94 -8.19 3.80 -0.71
N ILE A 95 -6.86 3.96 -0.69
CA ILE A 95 -6.13 4.74 -1.71
C ILE A 95 -6.28 4.10 -3.10
N ARG A 96 -6.13 2.77 -3.22
CA ARG A 96 -6.28 2.08 -4.51
C ARG A 96 -7.69 2.25 -5.08
N ARG A 97 -8.72 2.05 -4.26
CA ARG A 97 -10.11 2.26 -4.70
C ARG A 97 -10.39 3.72 -5.02
N GLY A 98 -9.89 4.67 -4.24
CA GLY A 98 -10.04 6.10 -4.54
C GLY A 98 -9.46 6.49 -5.91
N VAL A 99 -8.30 5.93 -6.27
CA VAL A 99 -7.68 6.13 -7.59
C VAL A 99 -8.47 5.45 -8.71
N GLU A 100 -9.03 4.27 -8.47
CA GLU A 100 -9.89 3.57 -9.44
C GLU A 100 -11.19 4.33 -9.73
N TYR A 101 -11.86 4.82 -8.68
CA TYR A 101 -13.06 5.64 -8.84
C TYR A 101 -12.74 6.96 -9.56
N GLY A 102 -11.69 7.67 -9.15
CA GLY A 102 -11.27 8.91 -9.82
C GLY A 102 -10.90 8.72 -11.28
N ARG A 103 -10.20 7.63 -11.64
CA ARG A 103 -9.89 7.32 -13.05
C ARG A 103 -11.12 6.91 -13.85
N GLY A 104 -12.02 6.13 -13.27
CA GLY A 104 -13.27 5.74 -13.93
C GLY A 104 -14.12 6.95 -14.28
N THR A 105 -14.32 7.85 -13.33
CA THR A 105 -15.07 9.10 -13.52
C THR A 105 -14.41 10.00 -14.57
N LEU A 106 -13.08 10.14 -14.55
CA LEU A 106 -12.36 10.93 -15.56
C LEU A 106 -12.52 10.38 -16.98
N VAL A 107 -12.46 9.06 -17.16
CA VAL A 107 -12.65 8.41 -18.47
C VAL A 107 -14.08 8.60 -18.98
N GLU A 108 -15.06 8.52 -18.08
CA GLU A 108 -16.47 8.75 -18.41
C GLU A 108 -16.76 10.19 -18.80
N VAL A 109 -16.22 11.16 -18.05
CA VAL A 109 -16.27 12.60 -18.36
C VAL A 109 -15.63 12.88 -19.72
N GLU A 110 -14.48 12.28 -20.02
CA GLU A 110 -13.80 12.48 -21.30
C GLU A 110 -14.55 11.86 -22.48
N ARG A 111 -15.18 10.69 -22.28
CA ARG A 111 -16.06 10.06 -23.28
C ARG A 111 -17.28 10.93 -23.57
N MET A 112 -17.95 11.44 -22.53
CA MET A 112 -19.09 12.36 -22.69
C MET A 112 -18.69 13.66 -23.40
N ARG A 113 -17.53 14.23 -23.11
CA ARG A 113 -17.02 15.42 -23.83
C ARG A 113 -16.83 15.16 -25.32
N LYS A 114 -16.31 13.98 -25.69
CA LYS A 114 -16.15 13.59 -27.10
C LYS A 114 -17.51 13.42 -27.80
N GLU A 115 -18.51 12.86 -27.13
CA GLU A 115 -19.86 12.76 -27.68
C GLU A 115 -20.50 14.13 -27.91
N VAL A 116 -20.39 15.04 -26.95
CA VAL A 116 -20.89 16.42 -27.09
C VAL A 116 -20.24 17.13 -28.28
N ARG A 117 -18.92 16.99 -28.46
CA ARG A 117 -18.22 17.55 -29.65
C ARG A 117 -18.75 16.97 -30.96
N LYS A 118 -18.95 15.64 -31.03
CA LYS A 118 -19.52 15.00 -32.23
C LYS A 118 -20.93 15.50 -32.53
N LEU A 119 -21.76 15.69 -31.51
CA LEU A 119 -23.11 16.24 -31.66
C LEU A 119 -23.07 17.71 -32.11
N GLN A 120 -22.15 18.52 -31.58
CA GLN A 120 -21.93 19.90 -32.04
C GLN A 120 -21.49 19.98 -33.50
N ASP A 121 -20.58 19.08 -33.92
CA ASP A 121 -20.14 19.00 -35.31
C ASP A 121 -21.30 18.61 -36.25
N ARG A 122 -22.16 17.68 -35.81
CA ARG A 122 -23.39 17.32 -36.54
C ARG A 122 -24.35 18.50 -36.62
N LEU A 123 -24.56 19.23 -35.53
CA LEU A 123 -25.41 20.42 -35.49
C LEU A 123 -24.95 21.53 -36.46
N HIS A 124 -23.64 21.67 -36.65
CA HIS A 124 -23.06 22.64 -37.61
C HIS A 124 -23.27 22.24 -39.07
N ARG A 125 -23.35 20.92 -39.35
CA ARG A 125 -23.53 20.39 -40.71
C ARG A 125 -25.00 20.12 -41.06
N GLU A 126 -25.88 20.08 -40.07
CA GLU A 126 -27.30 19.78 -40.27
C GLU A 126 -28.06 21.00 -40.81
N GLY A 127 -28.58 20.88 -42.03
CA GLY A 127 -29.36 21.94 -42.69
C GLY A 127 -30.84 21.96 -42.30
N ASN A 128 -31.36 20.89 -41.66
CA ASN A 128 -32.77 20.77 -41.32
C ASN A 128 -33.07 21.43 -39.94
N PRO A 129 -33.95 22.44 -39.86
CA PRO A 129 -34.23 23.20 -38.64
C PRO A 129 -34.82 22.34 -37.51
N ASP A 130 -35.69 21.37 -37.80
CA ASP A 130 -36.29 20.50 -36.78
C ASP A 130 -35.26 19.57 -36.15
N ARG A 131 -34.36 19.02 -36.98
CA ARG A 131 -33.24 18.19 -36.50
C ARG A 131 -32.20 19.00 -35.72
N ARG A 132 -31.98 20.27 -36.07
CA ARG A 132 -31.12 21.17 -35.31
C ARG A 132 -31.67 21.45 -33.91
N MET A 133 -32.98 21.65 -33.77
CA MET A 133 -33.60 21.81 -32.45
C MET A 133 -33.48 20.55 -31.59
N ALA A 134 -33.67 19.36 -32.17
CA ALA A 134 -33.49 18.10 -31.47
C ALA A 134 -32.04 17.90 -30.98
N LEU A 135 -31.06 18.12 -31.86
CA LEU A 135 -29.63 18.03 -31.54
C LEU A 135 -29.21 19.06 -30.48
N ALA A 136 -29.75 20.29 -30.53
CA ALA A 136 -29.45 21.32 -29.54
C ALA A 136 -29.98 20.95 -28.14
N ARG A 137 -31.17 20.34 -28.05
CA ARG A 137 -31.71 19.80 -26.78
C ARG A 137 -30.83 18.68 -26.23
N GLU A 138 -30.45 17.73 -27.07
CA GLU A 138 -29.59 16.59 -26.68
C GLU A 138 -28.20 17.06 -26.20
N ILE A 139 -27.61 18.07 -26.86
CA ILE A 139 -26.34 18.67 -26.45
C ILE A 139 -26.48 19.34 -25.08
N ASN A 140 -27.55 20.11 -24.84
CA ASN A 140 -27.76 20.79 -23.56
C ASN A 140 -28.01 19.80 -22.41
N GLU A 141 -28.76 18.73 -22.66
CA GLU A 141 -28.97 17.67 -21.67
C GLU A 141 -27.66 16.97 -21.31
N LYS A 142 -26.87 16.56 -22.32
CA LYS A 142 -25.55 15.96 -22.08
C LYS A 142 -24.55 16.91 -21.41
N LYS A 143 -24.59 18.21 -21.72
CA LYS A 143 -23.76 19.23 -21.05
C LYS A 143 -24.13 19.38 -19.57
N ARG A 144 -25.42 19.38 -19.24
CA ARG A 144 -25.90 19.46 -17.86
C ARG A 144 -25.43 18.26 -17.03
N ILE A 145 -25.55 17.05 -17.58
CA ILE A 145 -25.04 15.82 -16.93
C ILE A 145 -23.52 15.92 -16.72
N LEU A 146 -22.78 16.51 -17.67
CA LEU A 146 -21.34 16.75 -17.58
C LEU A 146 -20.96 17.74 -16.47
N GLU A 147 -21.74 18.81 -16.32
CA GLU A 147 -21.56 19.80 -15.24
C GLU A 147 -21.83 19.17 -13.87
N GLU A 148 -22.91 18.39 -13.75
CA GLU A 148 -23.23 17.62 -12.55
C GLU A 148 -22.08 16.66 -12.19
N LEU A 149 -21.57 15.87 -13.15
CA LEU A 149 -20.43 14.96 -12.95
C LEU A 149 -19.12 15.69 -12.58
N SER A 150 -18.86 16.86 -13.17
CA SER A 150 -17.65 17.65 -12.86
C SER A 150 -17.70 18.32 -11.49
N THR A 151 -18.89 18.50 -10.92
CA THR A 151 -19.07 19.10 -9.58
C THR A 151 -18.70 18.09 -8.47
N TYR A 152 -18.69 16.79 -8.79
CA TYR A 152 -18.35 15.70 -7.86
C TYR A 152 -16.94 15.10 -8.07
N THR A 153 -16.14 15.67 -8.98
CA THR A 153 -14.74 15.25 -9.25
C THR A 153 -13.77 16.25 -8.65
#